data_AF-A0A2E5CEC7-F1
#
_entry.id   AF-A0A2E5CEC7-F1
#
_cell.length_a   1.000
_cell.length_b   1.000
_cell.length_c   1.000
_cell.angle_alpha   90.00
_cell.angle_beta   90.00
_cell.angle_gamma   90.00
#
_symmetry.space_group_name_H-M   'P 1'
#
loop_
_entity.id
_entity.type
_entity.pdbx_description
1 polymer ?
#
loop_
_entity_poly.entity_id
_entity_poly.type
_entity_poly.pdbx_seq_one_letter_code
_entity_poly.pdbx_strand_id
1 'polypeptide(L)'
;MTNTESNSIKNYIDMAKTGHCPLFFSEWLDGPLQSSQALTYRSAKRNVGEVFSKLSKHRSIERKKTMVESFSDQERAEFIQSFFKLVERDILQDLKTLH
;
A
#
# COMPACT_ATOMS: atom_id res chain seq x y z
N MET A 1 16.13 8.52 -7.90
CA MET A 1 15.27 8.08 -6.78
C MET A 1 15.60 6.63 -6.50
N THR A 2 16.16 6.37 -5.32
CA THR A 2 17.17 5.33 -5.05
C THR A 2 16.54 4.00 -4.62
N ASN A 3 17.19 2.89 -5.00
CA ASN A 3 16.79 1.47 -4.79
C ASN A 3 16.14 1.12 -3.42
N THR A 4 16.43 1.88 -2.37
CA THR A 4 15.92 1.69 -1.01
C THR A 4 14.40 1.83 -0.90
N GLU A 5 13.79 2.77 -1.63
CA GLU A 5 12.33 3.00 -1.57
C GLU A 5 11.56 1.84 -2.20
N SER A 6 12.04 1.34 -3.36
CA SER A 6 11.48 0.15 -4.03
C SER A 6 11.55 -1.10 -3.16
N ASN A 7 12.68 -1.31 -2.47
CA ASN A 7 12.83 -2.42 -1.53
C ASN A 7 11.89 -2.28 -0.33
N SER A 8 11.67 -1.05 0.15
CA SER A 8 10.73 -0.81 1.25
C SER A 8 9.30 -1.18 0.86
N ILE A 9 8.81 -0.72 -0.30
CA ILE A 9 7.44 -1.01 -0.78
C ILE A 9 7.25 -2.53 -0.94
N LYS A 10 8.23 -3.22 -1.53
CA LYS A 10 8.19 -4.67 -1.71
C LYS A 10 8.03 -5.40 -0.38
N ASN A 11 8.78 -5.02 0.66
CA ASN A 11 8.64 -5.63 1.99
C ASN A 11 7.22 -5.48 2.57
N TYR A 12 6.58 -4.32 2.39
CA TYR A 12 5.19 -4.15 2.85
C TYR A 12 4.20 -4.97 2.02
N ILE A 13 4.43 -5.10 0.71
CA ILE A 13 3.63 -5.98 -0.15
C ILE A 13 3.76 -7.44 0.33
N ASP A 14 4.99 -7.91 0.57
CA ASP A 14 5.25 -9.28 1.03
C ASP A 14 4.59 -9.57 2.38
N MET A 15 4.60 -8.61 3.32
CA MET A 15 3.86 -8.73 4.58
C MET A 15 2.34 -8.73 4.38
N ALA A 16 1.82 -7.90 3.47
CA ALA A 16 0.38 -7.83 3.21
C ALA A 16 -0.17 -9.11 2.58
N LYS A 17 0.64 -9.82 1.78
CA LYS A 17 0.30 -11.13 1.19
C LYS A 17 0.00 -12.18 2.26
N THR A 18 0.60 -12.06 3.44
CA THR A 18 0.36 -12.96 4.59
C THR A 18 -0.65 -12.37 5.60
N GLY A 19 -1.32 -11.28 5.24
CA GLY A 19 -2.32 -10.61 6.08
C GLY A 19 -1.74 -9.59 7.07
N HIS A 20 -0.42 -9.35 7.06
CA HIS A 20 0.20 -8.38 7.96
C HIS A 20 0.29 -6.99 7.31
N CYS A 21 -0.54 -6.05 7.77
CA CYS A 21 -0.63 -4.68 7.24
C CYS A 21 -0.22 -3.62 8.27
N PRO A 22 1.09 -3.44 8.56
CA PRO A 22 1.55 -2.61 9.67
C PRO A 22 1.40 -1.10 9.44
N LEU A 23 0.88 -0.62 8.31
CA LEU A 23 0.59 0.79 8.08
C LEU A 23 -0.88 1.16 8.31
N PHE A 24 -1.75 0.16 8.48
CA PHE A 24 -3.19 0.36 8.56
C PHE A 24 -3.71 -0.08 9.93
N PHE A 25 -4.74 0.59 10.41
CA PHE A 25 -5.54 0.09 11.52
C PHE A 25 -6.58 -0.89 10.96
N SER A 26 -6.89 -1.92 11.74
CA SER A 26 -7.80 -2.99 11.30
C SER A 26 -9.17 -2.44 10.92
N GLU A 27 -9.69 -1.45 11.66
CA GLU A 27 -10.97 -0.82 11.36
C GLU A 27 -11.02 -0.13 9.98
N TRP A 28 -9.89 0.24 9.39
CA TRP A 28 -9.83 0.83 8.04
C TRP A 28 -9.93 -0.21 6.94
N LEU A 29 -9.67 -1.48 7.28
CA LEU A 29 -9.79 -2.62 6.38
C LEU A 29 -11.17 -3.27 6.50
N ASP A 30 -11.85 -3.04 7.61
CA ASP A 30 -13.20 -3.52 7.91
C ASP A 30 -14.26 -2.65 7.22
N GLY A 31 -14.44 -2.89 5.92
CA GLY A 31 -15.50 -2.28 5.13
C GLY A 31 -15.51 -2.83 3.71
N PRO A 32 -16.60 -2.62 2.93
CA PRO A 32 -16.50 -2.81 1.50
C PRO A 32 -15.37 -1.90 1.01
N LEU A 33 -14.32 -2.47 0.42
CA LEU A 33 -13.35 -1.72 -0.37
C LEU A 33 -14.16 -1.07 -1.50
N GLN A 34 -14.74 0.10 -1.23
CA GLN A 34 -15.74 0.71 -2.10
C GLN A 34 -15.07 1.04 -3.42
N SER A 35 -15.24 0.16 -4.39
CA SER A 35 -14.87 0.39 -5.76
C SER A 35 -16.05 1.04 -6.45
N SER A 36 -15.84 2.25 -6.97
CA SER A 36 -16.66 2.73 -8.09
C SER A 36 -15.83 3.37 -9.19
N GLN A 37 -14.52 3.53 -9.01
CA GLN A 37 -13.62 3.92 -10.09
C GLN A 37 -12.58 2.83 -10.31
N ALA A 38 -12.47 2.40 -11.56
CA ALA A 38 -11.47 1.45 -12.01
C ALA A 38 -10.07 2.09 -11.90
N LEU A 39 -9.47 2.02 -10.70
CA LEU A 39 -8.11 2.48 -10.48
C LEU A 39 -7.17 1.67 -11.37
N THR A 40 -6.40 2.31 -12.25
CA THR A 40 -5.42 1.57 -13.08
C THR A 40 -4.22 1.16 -12.24
N TYR A 41 -3.52 0.09 -12.62
CA TYR A 41 -2.27 -0.28 -11.94
C TYR A 41 -1.23 0.85 -11.97
N ARG A 42 -1.16 1.60 -13.08
CA ARG A 42 -0.24 2.74 -13.22
C ARG A 42 -0.55 3.82 -12.17
N SER A 43 -1.82 4.17 -12.03
CA SER A 43 -2.27 5.14 -11.02
C SER A 43 -2.00 4.63 -9.60
N ALA A 44 -2.34 3.38 -9.32
CA ALA A 44 -2.08 2.74 -8.02
C ALA A 44 -0.59 2.79 -7.66
N LYS A 45 0.29 2.42 -8.60
CA LYS A 45 1.74 2.45 -8.39
C LYS A 45 2.26 3.87 -8.13
N ARG A 46 1.70 4.88 -8.82
CA ARG A 46 2.05 6.29 -8.60
C ARG A 46 1.65 6.73 -7.19
N ASN A 47 0.40 6.50 -6.82
CA ASN A 47 -0.15 6.88 -5.51
C ASN A 47 0.64 6.24 -4.35
N VAL A 48 0.91 4.93 -4.44
CA VAL A 48 1.73 4.22 -3.45
C VAL A 48 3.14 4.81 -3.40
N GLY A 49 3.77 5.07 -4.55
CA GLY A 49 5.10 5.67 -4.60
C GLY A 49 5.15 7.06 -3.94
N GLU A 50 4.16 7.90 -4.20
CA GLU A 50 4.05 9.23 -3.59
C GLU A 50 3.92 9.16 -2.06
N VAL A 51 3.05 8.28 -1.55
CA VAL A 51 2.89 8.08 -0.10
C VAL A 51 4.18 7.52 0.52
N PHE A 52 4.78 6.51 -0.10
CA PHE A 52 6.02 5.91 0.41
C PHE A 52 7.22 6.85 0.39
N SER A 53 7.28 7.79 -0.55
CA SER A 53 8.29 8.86 -0.55
C SER A 53 8.10 9.84 0.63
N LYS A 54 6.87 10.03 1.11
CA LYS A 54 6.62 10.77 2.34
C LYS A 54 6.99 9.93 3.57
N LEU A 55 6.60 8.64 3.59
CA LEU A 55 6.90 7.71 4.68
C LEU A 55 8.40 7.43 4.84
N SER A 56 9.19 7.51 3.76
CA SER A 56 10.65 7.26 3.79
C SER A 56 11.42 8.26 4.66
N LYS A 57 10.80 9.43 4.96
CA LYS A 57 11.33 10.43 5.89
C LYS A 57 11.27 9.98 7.36
N HIS A 58 10.49 8.96 7.67
CA HIS A 58 10.27 8.47 9.02
C HIS A 58 10.92 7.10 9.23
N ARG A 59 11.75 6.97 10.27
CA ARG A 59 12.48 5.72 10.56
C ARG A 59 11.62 4.65 11.23
N SER A 60 10.75 5.04 12.17
CA SER A 60 9.93 4.10 12.94
C SER A 60 8.57 3.86 12.28
N ILE A 61 8.00 2.68 12.51
CA ILE A 61 6.70 2.30 11.98
C ILE A 61 5.58 3.15 12.60
N GLU A 62 5.71 3.52 13.87
CA GLU A 62 4.75 4.34 14.60
C GLU A 62 4.63 5.71 13.95
N ARG A 63 5.75 6.35 13.60
CA ARG A 63 5.75 7.65 12.90
C ARG A 63 5.14 7.56 11.50
N LYS A 64 5.37 6.45 10.81
CA LYS A 64 4.74 6.17 9.51
C LYS A 64 3.22 6.00 9.66
N LYS A 65 2.77 5.25 10.66
CA LYS A 65 1.33 5.11 10.99
C LYS A 65 0.69 6.46 11.31
N THR A 66 1.29 7.26 12.20
CA THR A 66 0.80 8.61 12.53
C THR A 66 0.72 9.50 11.29
N MET A 67 1.67 9.38 10.35
CA MET A 67 1.61 10.11 9.10
C MET A 67 0.42 9.68 8.23
N VAL A 68 0.16 8.37 8.11
CA VAL A 68 -1.02 7.86 7.39
C VAL A 68 -2.32 8.27 8.10
N GLU A 69 -2.33 8.29 9.42
CA GLU A 69 -3.46 8.75 10.24
C GLU A 69 -3.77 10.25 10.04
N SER A 70 -2.76 11.06 9.70
CA SER A 70 -2.96 12.48 9.38
C SER A 70 -3.60 12.74 8.01
N PHE A 71 -3.76 11.71 7.18
CA PHE A 71 -4.47 11.84 5.90
C PHE A 71 -5.97 12.03 6.11
N SER A 72 -6.60 12.73 5.17
CA SER A 72 -8.06 12.72 5.07
C SER A 72 -8.57 11.30 4.81
N ASP A 73 -9.83 11.04 5.16
CA ASP A 73 -10.47 9.74 4.91
C ASP A 73 -10.38 9.33 3.44
N GLN A 74 -10.51 10.31 2.52
CA GLN A 74 -10.40 10.10 1.08
C GLN A 74 -8.97 9.71 0.67
N GLU A 75 -7.94 10.46 1.08
CA GLU A 75 -6.54 10.15 0.79
C GLU A 75 -6.14 8.77 1.35
N ARG A 76 -6.64 8.45 2.56
CA ARG A 76 -6.41 7.17 3.20
C ARG A 76 -7.07 6.04 2.42
N ALA A 77 -8.32 6.20 2.00
CA ALA A 77 -9.02 5.22 1.17
C ALA A 77 -8.30 5.00 -0.17
N GLU A 78 -7.89 6.07 -0.84
CA GLU A 78 -7.13 6.00 -2.10
C GLU A 78 -5.80 5.28 -1.93
N PHE A 79 -5.09 5.55 -0.82
CA PHE A 79 -3.84 4.88 -0.51
C PHE A 79 -4.04 3.38 -0.27
N ILE A 80 -5.00 3.01 0.57
CA ILE A 80 -5.33 1.60 0.88
C ILE A 80 -5.70 0.85 -0.40
N GLN A 81 -6.62 1.39 -1.21
CA GLN A 81 -7.03 0.77 -2.48
C GLN A 81 -5.86 0.62 -3.46
N SER A 82 -5.03 1.66 -3.59
CA SER A 82 -3.84 1.62 -4.44
C SER A 82 -2.84 0.57 -3.97
N PHE A 83 -2.65 0.45 -2.65
CA PHE A 83 -1.74 -0.52 -2.05
C PHE A 83 -2.22 -1.95 -2.29
N PHE A 84 -3.49 -2.26 -2.00
CA PHE A 84 -4.01 -3.61 -2.22
C PHE A 84 -4.04 -4.00 -3.70
N LYS A 85 -4.20 -3.04 -4.63
CA LYS A 85 -4.06 -3.32 -6.06
C LYS A 85 -2.65 -3.75 -6.47
N LEU A 86 -1.62 -3.24 -5.78
CA LEU A 86 -0.24 -3.69 -5.98
C LEU A 86 -0.03 -5.10 -5.40
N VAL A 87 -0.58 -5.36 -4.21
CA VAL A 87 -0.53 -6.68 -3.56
C VAL A 87 -1.20 -7.75 -4.42
N GLU A 88 -2.42 -7.49 -4.90
CA GLU A 88 -3.18 -8.39 -5.78
C GLU A 88 -2.38 -8.75 -7.03
N ARG A 89 -1.78 -7.73 -7.69
CA ARG A 89 -0.96 -7.98 -8.88
C ARG A 89 0.25 -8.86 -8.57
N ASP A 90 0.94 -8.61 -7.46
CA ASP A 90 2.12 -9.38 -7.06
C ASP A 90 1.75 -10.86 -6.79
N ILE A 91 0.64 -11.10 -6.09
CA ILE A 91 0.10 -12.47 -5.89
C ILE A 91 -0.20 -13.15 -7.22
N LEU A 92 -0.88 -12.45 -8.15
CA LEU A 92 -1.20 -13.00 -9.47
C LEU A 92 0.05 -13.27 -10.32
N GLN A 93 1.13 -12.50 -10.13
CA GLN A 93 2.40 -12.75 -10.82
C GLN A 93 3.10 -13.99 -10.26
N ASP A 94 3.13 -14.17 -8.94
CA ASP A 94 3.70 -15.36 -8.31
C ASP A 94 2.98 -16.65 -8.74
N LEU A 95 1.65 -16.61 -8.80
CA LEU A 95 0.84 -17.74 -9.27
C LEU A 95 1.16 -18.10 -10.73
N LYS A 96 1.39 -17.10 -11.60
CA LYS A 96 1.75 -17.33 -13.00
C LYS A 96 3.13 -17.95 -13.17
N THR A 97 4.06 -17.70 -12.26
CA THR A 97 5.41 -18.29 -12.28
C THR A 97 5.48 -19.70 -11.69
N LEU A 98 4.40 -20.14 -11.01
CA LEU A 98 4.31 -21.49 -10.43
C LEU A 98 3.84 -22.56 -11.44
N HIS A 99 3.42 -22.15 -12.64
CA HIS A 99 2.94 -22.99 -13.74
C HIS A 99 3.88 -22.89 -14.94
#